data_AF-A0A2P2IEQ7-F1
#
_entry.id   AF-A0A2P2IEQ7-F1
#
_cell.length_a   1.000
_cell.length_b   1.000
_cell.length_c   1.000
_cell.angle_alpha   90.00
_cell.angle_beta   90.00
_cell.angle_gamma   90.00
#
_symmetry.space_group_name_H-M   'P 1'
#
loop_
_entity.id
_entity.type
_entity.pdbx_description
1 polymer ?
#
loop_
_entity_poly.entity_id
_entity_poly.type
_entity_poly.pdbx_seq_one_letter_code
_entity_poly.pdbx_strand_id
1 'polypeptide(L)'
;NLKRYKMPVNANLNPNSAARDAVAELTEILRQWEEEHNISGSDPTPHLVKLCELFELHTNNFLKRDPDPFDDRHPVTSDPDGALGQLLRALFKRDVFVTKLVNHYLRDNYFSAQGSSQDSTPVNTAACRLMLDLLHGLDIPQVFRDSESTVAKLFTWAEKAPEPLRTYATGLLSAAVDIPDIATNFRDNNAHLLPIMLNRLWDLKDEGGQDDVAPSETARVPARPF
;
A
#
# COMPACT_ATOMS: atom_id res chain seq x y z
N ASN A 1 50.46 8.07 -9.57
CA ASN A 1 50.14 6.80 -8.88
C ASN A 1 49.02 7.03 -7.86
N LEU A 2 47.77 7.16 -8.32
CA LEU A 2 46.59 7.22 -7.44
C LEU A 2 46.01 5.81 -7.29
N LYS A 3 46.16 5.22 -6.10
CA LYS A 3 45.46 3.97 -5.74
C LYS A 3 43.98 4.30 -5.54
N ARG A 4 43.10 3.83 -6.45
CA ARG A 4 41.65 3.84 -6.25
C ARG A 4 41.31 2.91 -5.08
N TYR A 5 40.80 3.48 -4.01
CA TYR A 5 40.18 2.76 -2.89
C TYR A 5 38.88 2.14 -3.41
N LYS A 6 38.85 0.81 -3.60
CA LYS A 6 37.63 0.05 -3.86
C LYS A 6 36.92 -0.15 -2.52
N MET A 7 35.75 0.47 -2.36
CA MET A 7 34.81 0.10 -1.30
C MET A 7 34.38 -1.36 -1.49
N PRO A 8 34.23 -2.16 -0.43
CA PRO A 8 33.66 -3.49 -0.53
C PRO A 8 32.16 -3.36 -0.78
N VAL A 9 31.75 -3.55 -2.03
CA VAL A 9 30.36 -3.90 -2.33
C VAL A 9 30.17 -5.32 -1.79
N ASN A 10 29.39 -5.47 -0.73
CA ASN A 10 28.89 -6.77 -0.27
C ASN A 10 27.95 -7.33 -1.35
N ALA A 11 28.53 -7.84 -2.43
CA ALA A 11 27.85 -8.57 -3.49
C ALA A 11 27.94 -10.05 -3.17
N ASN A 12 27.04 -10.55 -2.31
CA ASN A 12 26.69 -11.98 -2.26
C ASN A 12 25.44 -12.26 -1.41
N LEU A 13 24.36 -11.50 -1.64
CA LEU A 13 23.02 -12.02 -1.36
C LEU A 13 22.55 -12.67 -2.66
N ASN A 14 22.47 -14.01 -2.67
CA ASN A 14 21.88 -14.73 -3.78
C ASN A 14 20.43 -14.21 -3.95
N PRO A 15 20.03 -13.64 -5.10
CA PRO A 15 18.69 -13.10 -5.27
C PRO A 15 17.60 -14.15 -4.98
N ASN A 16 17.90 -15.43 -5.23
CA ASN A 16 17.01 -16.54 -4.88
C ASN A 16 16.92 -16.84 -3.38
N SER A 17 17.95 -16.53 -2.57
CA SER A 17 17.85 -16.68 -1.12
C SER A 17 16.99 -15.55 -0.52
N ALA A 18 17.22 -14.31 -0.97
CA ALA A 18 16.44 -13.16 -0.50
C ALA A 18 14.94 -13.29 -0.84
N ALA A 19 14.60 -13.81 -2.01
CA ALA A 19 13.21 -14.08 -2.37
C ALA A 19 12.57 -15.17 -1.49
N ARG A 20 13.31 -16.24 -1.18
CA ARG A 20 12.83 -17.31 -0.29
C ARG A 20 12.62 -16.82 1.15
N ASP A 21 13.54 -16.02 1.66
CA ASP A 21 13.46 -15.46 3.01
C ASP A 21 12.23 -14.53 3.13
N ALA A 22 11.99 -13.68 2.13
CA ALA A 22 10.82 -12.81 2.08
C ALA A 22 9.49 -13.60 2.05
N VAL A 23 9.42 -14.66 1.25
CA VAL A 23 8.23 -15.53 1.20
C VAL A 23 8.02 -16.29 2.52
N ALA A 24 9.10 -16.68 3.20
CA ALA A 24 9.02 -17.30 4.52
C ALA A 24 8.48 -16.32 5.57
N GLU A 25 8.94 -15.07 5.54
CA GLU A 25 8.44 -13.99 6.41
C GLU A 25 6.95 -13.71 6.15
N LEU A 26 6.53 -13.57 4.89
CA LEU A 26 5.12 -13.44 4.51
C LEU A 26 4.28 -14.61 5.06
N THR A 27 4.77 -15.83 4.92
CA THR A 27 4.06 -17.03 5.37
C THR A 27 3.88 -17.03 6.88
N GLU A 28 4.89 -16.60 7.64
CA GLU A 28 4.80 -16.51 9.10
C GLU A 28 3.84 -15.42 9.56
N ILE A 29 3.85 -14.23 8.92
CA ILE A 29 2.89 -13.17 9.23
C ILE A 29 1.45 -13.63 8.97
N LEU A 30 1.20 -14.30 7.84
CA LEU A 30 -0.12 -14.81 7.51
C LEU A 30 -0.55 -15.96 8.41
N ARG A 31 0.38 -16.81 8.87
CA ARG A 31 0.10 -17.87 9.84
C ARG A 31 -0.35 -17.29 11.18
N GLN A 32 0.36 -16.28 11.70
CA GLN A 32 -0.03 -15.58 12.94
C GLN A 32 -1.41 -14.92 12.79
N TRP A 33 -1.64 -14.26 11.67
CA TRP A 33 -2.95 -13.69 11.35
C TRP A 33 -4.05 -14.77 11.28
N GLU A 34 -3.79 -15.92 10.64
CA GLU A 34 -4.73 -17.05 10.55
C GLU A 34 -5.10 -17.60 11.94
N GLU A 35 -4.20 -17.56 12.92
CA GLU A 35 -4.47 -18.00 14.29
C GLU A 35 -5.37 -17.01 15.06
N GLU A 36 -5.21 -15.71 14.81
CA GLU A 36 -5.86 -14.67 15.59
C GLU A 36 -7.16 -14.15 14.97
N HIS A 37 -7.29 -14.14 13.64
CA HIS A 37 -8.39 -13.45 12.94
C HIS A 37 -9.80 -14.01 13.19
N ASN A 38 -9.92 -15.19 13.79
CA ASN A 38 -11.20 -15.81 14.18
C ASN A 38 -11.58 -15.51 15.64
N ILE A 39 -10.67 -14.95 16.42
CA ILE A 39 -10.91 -14.54 17.80
C ILE A 39 -11.67 -13.21 17.77
N SER A 40 -12.83 -13.16 18.44
CA SER A 40 -13.63 -11.93 18.54
C SER A 40 -12.82 -10.84 19.25
N GLY A 41 -12.78 -9.64 18.67
CA GLY A 41 -11.97 -8.53 19.17
C GLY A 41 -10.49 -8.57 18.79
N SER A 42 -10.06 -9.51 17.93
CA SER A 42 -8.70 -9.51 17.38
C SER A 42 -8.47 -8.26 16.54
N ASP A 43 -7.36 -7.57 16.82
CA ASP A 43 -6.89 -6.43 16.06
C ASP A 43 -5.92 -6.90 14.96
N PRO A 44 -6.30 -6.81 13.68
CA PRO A 44 -5.45 -7.21 12.57
C PRO A 44 -4.34 -6.18 12.27
N THR A 45 -4.40 -4.98 12.85
CA THR A 45 -3.50 -3.84 12.53
C THR A 45 -2.02 -4.24 12.56
N PRO A 46 -1.49 -4.94 13.59
CA PRO A 46 -0.07 -5.29 13.63
C PRO A 46 0.37 -6.20 12.48
N HIS A 47 -0.51 -7.07 11.99
CA HIS A 47 -0.23 -7.94 10.86
C HIS A 47 -0.22 -7.16 9.55
N LEU A 48 -1.21 -6.27 9.37
CA LEU A 48 -1.29 -5.40 8.19
C LEU A 48 -0.06 -4.49 8.10
N VAL A 49 0.37 -3.90 9.21
CA VAL A 49 1.59 -3.08 9.33
C VAL A 49 2.82 -3.85 8.83
N LYS A 50 3.07 -5.05 9.37
CA LYS A 50 4.21 -5.89 8.95
C LYS A 50 4.17 -6.24 7.46
N LEU A 51 2.96 -6.51 6.93
CA LEU A 51 2.79 -6.76 5.51
C LEU A 51 3.13 -5.52 4.67
N CYS A 52 2.67 -4.32 5.06
CA CYS A 52 3.01 -3.07 4.38
C CYS A 52 4.52 -2.90 4.31
N GLU A 53 5.21 -3.02 5.45
CA GLU A 53 6.68 -2.87 5.54
C GLU A 53 7.41 -3.86 4.63
N LEU A 54 6.97 -5.13 4.61
CA LEU A 54 7.53 -6.15 3.74
C LEU A 54 7.34 -5.83 2.26
N PHE A 55 6.12 -5.49 1.84
CA PHE A 55 5.82 -5.18 0.44
C PHE A 55 6.51 -3.89 -0.02
N GLU A 56 6.54 -2.84 0.80
CA GLU A 56 7.23 -1.59 0.50
C GLU A 56 8.74 -1.79 0.34
N LEU A 57 9.36 -2.59 1.22
CA LEU A 57 10.78 -2.92 1.12
C LEU A 57 11.10 -3.58 -0.22
N HIS A 58 10.33 -4.58 -0.61
CA HIS A 58 10.57 -5.31 -1.85
C HIS A 58 10.16 -4.53 -3.10
N THR A 59 9.15 -3.68 -3.01
CA THR A 59 8.78 -2.72 -4.06
C THR A 59 9.90 -1.73 -4.30
N ASN A 60 10.45 -1.14 -3.23
CA ASN A 60 11.58 -0.22 -3.34
C ASN A 60 12.83 -0.89 -3.92
N ASN A 61 13.11 -2.14 -3.53
CA ASN A 61 14.22 -2.92 -4.07
C ASN A 61 14.03 -3.27 -5.55
N PHE A 62 12.79 -3.54 -5.98
CA PHE A 62 12.45 -3.76 -7.38
C PHE A 62 12.65 -2.49 -8.20
N LEU A 63 12.04 -1.37 -7.79
CA LEU A 63 12.15 -0.08 -8.48
C LEU A 63 13.58 0.45 -8.59
N LYS A 64 14.45 0.19 -7.59
CA LYS A 64 15.87 0.54 -7.64
C LYS A 64 16.67 -0.25 -8.68
N ARG A 65 16.17 -1.43 -9.06
CA ARG A 65 16.81 -2.31 -10.05
C ARG A 65 16.24 -2.11 -11.44
N ASP A 66 15.05 -1.52 -11.53
CA ASP A 66 14.38 -1.23 -12.79
C ASP A 66 15.14 -0.11 -13.55
N PRO A 67 15.78 -0.42 -14.70
CA PRO A 67 16.54 0.57 -15.44
C PRO A 67 15.65 1.53 -16.24
N ASP A 68 14.35 1.23 -16.40
CA ASP A 68 13.45 2.01 -17.25
C ASP A 68 12.24 2.57 -16.47
N PRO A 69 12.21 3.88 -16.16
CA PRO A 69 11.10 4.50 -15.44
C PRO A 69 9.79 4.57 -16.24
N PHE A 70 9.78 4.14 -17.51
CA PHE A 70 8.59 4.09 -18.37
C PHE A 70 8.10 2.65 -18.64
N ASP A 71 8.71 1.65 -18.01
CA ASP A 71 8.28 0.27 -18.15
C ASP A 71 7.08 -0.04 -17.25
N ASP A 72 5.87 0.06 -17.80
CA ASP A 72 4.61 -0.22 -17.10
C ASP A 72 4.35 -1.73 -16.88
N ARG A 73 5.30 -2.60 -17.21
CA ARG A 73 5.11 -4.05 -17.05
C ARG A 73 5.08 -4.43 -15.58
N HIS A 74 4.01 -5.13 -15.21
CA HIS A 74 3.73 -5.65 -13.88
C HIS A 74 4.92 -6.48 -13.31
N PRO A 75 5.32 -6.32 -12.03
CA PRO A 75 6.49 -7.02 -11.47
C PRO A 75 6.45 -8.56 -11.60
N VAL A 76 5.27 -9.16 -11.42
CA VAL A 76 4.99 -10.60 -11.64
C VAL A 76 5.28 -11.07 -13.07
N THR A 77 5.25 -10.19 -14.08
CA THR A 77 5.58 -10.48 -15.49
C THR A 77 6.98 -10.01 -15.87
N SER A 78 7.45 -8.89 -15.31
CA SER A 78 8.79 -8.32 -15.58
C SER A 78 9.92 -9.06 -14.87
N ASP A 79 9.72 -9.46 -13.62
CA ASP A 79 10.68 -10.23 -12.81
C ASP A 79 9.95 -11.30 -12.00
N PRO A 80 9.51 -12.39 -12.66
CA PRO A 80 8.67 -13.37 -12.02
C PRO A 80 9.35 -14.13 -10.87
N ASP A 81 10.67 -14.32 -10.98
CA ASP A 81 11.52 -14.99 -10.00
C ASP A 81 12.05 -14.03 -8.93
N GLY A 82 11.87 -12.72 -9.10
CA GLY A 82 12.18 -11.70 -8.12
C GLY A 82 11.36 -11.83 -6.84
N ALA A 83 11.92 -11.32 -5.73
CA ALA A 83 11.30 -11.39 -4.41
C ALA A 83 9.86 -10.83 -4.40
N LEU A 84 9.64 -9.68 -5.04
CA LEU A 84 8.32 -9.04 -5.12
C LEU A 84 7.31 -9.89 -5.92
N GLY A 85 7.71 -10.42 -7.07
CA GLY A 85 6.86 -11.29 -7.89
C GLY A 85 6.47 -12.58 -7.17
N GLN A 86 7.39 -13.16 -6.38
CA GLN A 86 7.10 -14.33 -5.54
C GLN A 86 6.18 -14.00 -4.35
N LEU A 87 6.38 -12.85 -3.69
CA LEU A 87 5.52 -12.37 -2.60
C LEU A 87 4.07 -12.18 -3.05
N LEU A 88 3.86 -11.44 -4.14
CA LEU A 88 2.53 -11.18 -4.70
C LEU A 88 1.83 -12.51 -5.05
N ARG A 89 2.53 -13.42 -5.73
CA ARG A 89 1.99 -14.77 -6.03
C ARG A 89 1.64 -15.57 -4.77
N ALA A 90 2.46 -15.49 -3.73
CA ALA A 90 2.22 -16.21 -2.49
C ALA A 90 1.02 -15.62 -1.72
N LEU A 91 0.87 -14.29 -1.70
CA LEU A 91 -0.24 -13.61 -1.05
C LEU A 91 -1.57 -13.91 -1.76
N PHE A 92 -1.64 -13.79 -3.09
CA PHE A 92 -2.90 -14.01 -3.82
C PHE A 92 -3.37 -15.47 -3.86
N LYS A 93 -2.52 -16.42 -3.48
CA LYS A 93 -2.96 -17.81 -3.20
C LYS A 93 -3.75 -17.93 -1.89
N ARG A 94 -3.77 -16.89 -1.05
CA ARG A 94 -4.45 -16.85 0.26
C ARG A 94 -5.77 -16.08 0.16
N ASP A 95 -6.74 -16.71 -0.49
CA ASP A 95 -8.05 -16.12 -0.81
C ASP A 95 -8.79 -15.55 0.43
N VAL A 96 -8.71 -16.25 1.57
CA VAL A 96 -9.37 -15.82 2.82
C VAL A 96 -8.82 -14.48 3.32
N PHE A 97 -7.51 -14.28 3.24
CA PHE A 97 -6.89 -13.02 3.67
C PHE A 97 -7.29 -11.87 2.75
N VAL A 98 -7.15 -12.06 1.43
CA VAL A 98 -7.48 -11.04 0.44
C VAL A 98 -8.96 -10.65 0.54
N THR A 99 -9.84 -11.64 0.71
CA THR A 99 -11.27 -11.41 0.93
C THR A 99 -11.53 -10.59 2.18
N LYS A 100 -10.88 -10.89 3.32
CA LYS A 100 -11.02 -10.08 4.54
C LYS A 100 -10.44 -8.68 4.38
N LEU A 101 -9.31 -8.53 3.70
CA LEU A 101 -8.70 -7.22 3.42
C LEU A 101 -9.68 -6.30 2.71
N VAL A 102 -10.25 -6.77 1.60
CA VAL A 102 -11.17 -5.96 0.76
C VAL A 102 -12.52 -5.76 1.42
N ASN A 103 -13.11 -6.83 1.97
CA ASN A 103 -14.51 -6.81 2.39
C ASN A 103 -14.73 -6.45 3.87
N HIS A 104 -13.69 -6.51 4.71
CA HIS A 104 -13.81 -6.27 6.15
C HIS A 104 -12.93 -5.11 6.62
N TYR A 105 -11.65 -5.08 6.24
CA TYR A 105 -10.71 -4.07 6.75
C TYR A 105 -10.80 -2.72 6.03
N LEU A 106 -11.35 -2.68 4.81
CA LEU A 106 -11.71 -1.43 4.13
C LEU A 106 -13.12 -0.94 4.49
N ARG A 107 -13.63 -1.28 5.68
CA ARG A 107 -14.95 -0.84 6.16
C ARG A 107 -14.84 -0.24 7.56
N ASP A 108 -15.54 0.88 7.78
CA ASP A 108 -15.63 1.58 9.07
C ASP A 108 -16.17 0.72 10.22
N ASN A 109 -16.83 -0.39 9.91
CA ASN A 109 -17.60 -1.13 10.87
C ASN A 109 -16.88 -2.38 11.40
N TYR A 110 -15.60 -2.61 11.11
CA TYR A 110 -14.90 -3.84 11.52
C TYR A 110 -15.10 -4.18 13.01
N PHE A 111 -14.74 -3.27 13.91
CA PHE A 111 -14.91 -3.50 15.36
C PHE A 111 -16.38 -3.44 15.79
N SER A 112 -17.17 -2.52 15.21
CA SER A 112 -18.59 -2.39 15.55
C SER A 112 -19.43 -3.63 15.17
N ALA A 113 -19.07 -4.31 14.09
CA ALA A 113 -19.67 -5.56 13.65
C ALA A 113 -19.35 -6.72 14.62
N GLN A 114 -18.26 -6.59 15.37
CA GLN A 114 -17.88 -7.51 16.45
C GLN A 114 -18.41 -7.08 17.82
N GLY A 115 -19.27 -6.05 17.88
CA GLY A 115 -19.84 -5.53 19.12
C GLY A 115 -18.85 -4.70 19.96
N SER A 116 -17.72 -4.28 19.38
CA SER A 116 -16.73 -3.41 20.01
C SER A 116 -16.90 -1.96 19.58
N SER A 117 -16.74 -1.01 20.51
CA SER A 117 -16.78 0.44 20.22
C SER A 117 -15.42 1.00 19.80
N GLN A 118 -14.43 0.15 19.53
CA GLN A 118 -13.08 0.58 19.15
C GLN A 118 -13.06 1.30 17.79
N ASP A 119 -12.21 2.33 17.70
CA ASP A 119 -11.98 3.05 16.45
C ASP A 119 -11.34 2.12 15.40
N SER A 120 -11.95 2.06 14.23
CA SER A 120 -11.45 1.26 13.10
C SER A 120 -10.45 2.02 12.23
N THR A 121 -10.22 3.31 12.49
CA THR A 121 -9.31 4.16 11.71
C THR A 121 -7.90 3.56 11.57
N PRO A 122 -7.25 3.00 12.61
CA PRO A 122 -5.92 2.38 12.45
C PRO A 122 -5.93 1.18 11.51
N VAL A 123 -6.95 0.31 11.62
CA VAL A 123 -7.14 -0.85 10.73
C VAL A 123 -7.36 -0.38 9.29
N ASN A 124 -8.25 0.60 9.09
CA ASN A 124 -8.55 1.16 7.77
C ASN A 124 -7.31 1.78 7.14
N THR A 125 -6.47 2.45 7.93
CA THR A 125 -5.23 3.09 7.49
C THR A 125 -4.22 2.05 7.02
N ALA A 126 -3.96 1.03 7.84
CA ALA A 126 -3.06 -0.06 7.47
C ALA A 126 -3.59 -0.86 6.26
N ALA A 127 -4.90 -1.07 6.18
CA ALA A 127 -5.52 -1.73 5.03
C ALA A 127 -5.40 -0.90 3.74
N CYS A 128 -5.62 0.41 3.81
CA CYS A 128 -5.47 1.29 2.64
C CYS A 128 -4.01 1.34 2.16
N ARG A 129 -3.05 1.42 3.09
CA ARG A 129 -1.61 1.37 2.79
C ARG A 129 -1.23 0.07 2.10
N LEU A 130 -1.65 -1.07 2.67
CA LEU A 130 -1.37 -2.38 2.07
C LEU A 130 -2.00 -2.51 0.69
N MET A 131 -3.24 -2.06 0.51
CA MET A 131 -3.90 -2.08 -0.81
C MET A 131 -3.15 -1.27 -1.86
N LEU A 132 -2.56 -0.12 -1.48
CA LEU A 132 -1.70 0.68 -2.38
C LEU A 132 -0.48 -0.11 -2.81
N ASP A 133 0.19 -0.77 -1.87
CA ASP A 133 1.37 -1.58 -2.15
C ASP A 133 1.03 -2.79 -3.03
N LEU A 134 -0.22 -3.26 -3.00
CA LEU A 134 -0.69 -4.37 -3.83
C LEU A 134 -1.29 -3.92 -5.18
N LEU A 135 -1.42 -2.62 -5.46
CA LEU A 135 -2.02 -2.12 -6.72
C LEU A 135 -1.31 -2.64 -7.97
N HIS A 136 0.01 -2.77 -7.91
CA HIS A 136 0.83 -3.28 -9.00
C HIS A 136 0.74 -4.81 -9.18
N GLY A 137 -0.12 -5.48 -8.43
CA GLY A 137 -0.15 -6.93 -8.20
C GLY A 137 -1.53 -7.56 -8.42
N LEU A 138 -2.56 -6.80 -8.11
CA LEU A 138 -3.95 -7.22 -8.01
C LEU A 138 -4.71 -6.81 -9.28
N ASP A 139 -5.75 -7.57 -9.66
CA ASP A 139 -6.70 -7.12 -10.69
C ASP A 139 -7.58 -6.01 -10.09
N ILE A 140 -7.01 -4.81 -10.06
CA ILE A 140 -7.59 -3.61 -9.48
C ILE A 140 -8.97 -3.28 -10.04
N PRO A 141 -9.19 -3.37 -11.36
CA PRO A 141 -10.52 -3.24 -11.91
C PRO A 141 -11.53 -4.23 -11.31
N GLN A 142 -11.16 -5.50 -11.12
CA GLN A 142 -12.07 -6.48 -10.56
C GLN A 142 -12.43 -6.18 -9.10
N VAL A 143 -11.43 -5.85 -8.29
CA VAL A 143 -11.63 -5.59 -6.85
C VAL A 143 -12.53 -4.38 -6.60
N PHE A 144 -12.38 -3.31 -7.38
CA PHE A 144 -13.22 -2.12 -7.22
C PHE A 144 -14.62 -2.28 -7.85
N ARG A 145 -14.76 -3.02 -8.95
CA ARG A 145 -16.10 -3.33 -9.52
C ARG A 145 -16.96 -4.14 -8.56
N ASP A 146 -16.35 -5.08 -7.84
CA ASP A 146 -17.08 -5.94 -6.91
C ASP A 146 -17.48 -5.22 -5.61
N SER A 147 -16.97 -4.00 -5.35
CA SER A 147 -17.30 -3.23 -4.16
C SER A 147 -17.47 -1.72 -4.41
N GLU A 148 -18.56 -1.36 -5.09
CA GLU A 148 -19.02 0.03 -5.25
C GLU A 148 -19.12 0.77 -3.90
N SER A 149 -19.54 0.06 -2.85
CA SER A 149 -19.60 0.59 -1.48
C SER A 149 -18.22 1.00 -0.92
N THR A 150 -17.16 0.28 -1.29
CA THR A 150 -15.78 0.64 -0.91
C THR A 150 -15.37 1.93 -1.63
N VAL A 151 -15.70 2.09 -2.92
CA VAL A 151 -15.39 3.31 -3.68
C VAL A 151 -16.08 4.53 -3.07
N ALA A 152 -17.39 4.43 -2.77
CA ALA A 152 -18.13 5.49 -2.09
C ALA A 152 -17.48 5.87 -0.74
N LYS A 153 -16.92 4.87 -0.04
CA LYS A 153 -16.21 5.08 1.22
C LYS A 153 -14.87 5.77 1.04
N LEU A 154 -14.09 5.41 0.01
CA LEU A 154 -12.85 6.08 -0.34
C LEU A 154 -13.08 7.57 -0.60
N PHE A 155 -14.16 7.97 -1.28
CA PHE A 155 -14.53 9.39 -1.42
C PHE A 155 -14.73 10.08 -0.06
N THR A 156 -15.44 9.41 0.86
CA THR A 156 -15.70 9.97 2.20
C THR A 156 -14.40 10.13 3.00
N TRP A 157 -13.52 9.14 2.98
CA TRP A 157 -12.23 9.21 3.67
C TRP A 157 -11.28 10.22 3.02
N ALA A 158 -11.21 10.24 1.69
CA ALA A 158 -10.44 11.22 0.95
C ALA A 158 -10.91 12.65 1.26
N GLU A 159 -12.20 12.89 1.50
CA GLU A 159 -12.69 14.21 1.87
C GLU A 159 -12.46 14.56 3.36
N LYS A 160 -12.72 13.64 4.30
CA LYS A 160 -12.90 13.98 5.73
C LYS A 160 -12.01 13.23 6.71
N ALA A 161 -11.40 12.10 6.34
CA ALA A 161 -10.60 11.32 7.29
C ALA A 161 -9.40 12.11 7.82
N PRO A 162 -8.87 11.82 9.01
CA PRO A 162 -7.57 12.35 9.41
C PRO A 162 -6.44 11.81 8.52
N GLU A 163 -5.30 12.50 8.51
CA GLU A 163 -4.06 11.90 7.97
C GLU A 163 -3.56 10.80 8.90
N PRO A 164 -2.95 9.70 8.38
CA PRO A 164 -2.58 9.49 6.98
C PRO A 164 -3.64 8.75 6.13
N LEU A 165 -4.76 8.34 6.72
CA LEU A 165 -5.84 7.63 6.02
C LEU A 165 -6.34 8.40 4.80
N ARG A 166 -6.48 9.72 4.91
CA ARG A 166 -6.92 10.59 3.82
C ARG A 166 -6.00 10.50 2.61
N THR A 167 -4.69 10.57 2.82
CA THR A 167 -3.70 10.42 1.74
C THR A 167 -3.78 9.04 1.09
N TYR A 168 -3.83 7.97 1.88
CA TYR A 168 -3.93 6.62 1.32
C TYR A 168 -5.24 6.38 0.55
N ALA A 169 -6.37 6.86 1.09
CA ALA A 169 -7.66 6.78 0.42
C ALA A 169 -7.66 7.57 -0.90
N THR A 170 -7.01 8.72 -0.95
CA THR A 170 -6.85 9.52 -2.17
C THR A 170 -6.04 8.76 -3.23
N GLY A 171 -4.94 8.11 -2.83
CA GLY A 171 -4.15 7.27 -3.74
C GLY A 171 -4.94 6.09 -4.32
N LEU A 172 -5.72 5.38 -3.49
CA LEU A 172 -6.56 4.28 -3.94
C LEU A 172 -7.68 4.77 -4.86
N LEU A 173 -8.26 5.91 -4.52
CA LEU A 173 -9.31 6.52 -5.33
C LEU A 173 -8.77 6.92 -6.71
N SER A 174 -7.53 7.41 -6.80
CA SER A 174 -6.87 7.69 -8.08
C SER A 174 -6.81 6.46 -8.98
N ALA A 175 -6.49 5.29 -8.41
CA ALA A 175 -6.49 4.03 -9.16
C ALA A 175 -7.91 3.59 -9.54
N ALA A 176 -8.90 3.83 -8.67
CA ALA A 176 -10.29 3.48 -8.92
C ALA A 176 -10.94 4.34 -10.03
N VAL A 177 -10.65 5.66 -10.06
CA VAL A 177 -11.21 6.57 -11.07
C VAL A 177 -10.57 6.44 -12.45
N ASP A 178 -9.45 5.73 -12.55
CA ASP A 178 -8.85 5.37 -13.86
C ASP A 178 -9.69 4.31 -14.58
N ILE A 179 -10.58 3.62 -13.86
CA ILE A 179 -11.53 2.66 -14.43
C ILE A 179 -12.74 3.42 -15.00
N PRO A 180 -13.01 3.35 -16.31
CA PRO A 180 -14.04 4.18 -16.97
C PRO A 180 -15.45 4.04 -16.38
N ASP A 181 -15.85 2.82 -16.02
CA ASP A 181 -17.18 2.54 -15.46
C ASP A 181 -17.35 3.23 -14.10
N ILE A 182 -16.33 3.16 -13.24
CA ILE A 182 -16.32 3.79 -11.92
C ILE A 182 -16.29 5.32 -12.07
N ALA A 183 -15.45 5.84 -12.97
CA ALA A 183 -15.37 7.27 -13.26
C ALA A 183 -16.73 7.85 -13.69
N THR A 184 -17.48 7.08 -14.47
CA THR A 184 -18.82 7.47 -14.93
C THR A 184 -19.83 7.45 -13.77
N ASN A 185 -19.83 6.38 -12.96
CA ASN A 185 -20.78 6.22 -11.86
C ASN A 185 -20.58 7.23 -10.72
N PHE A 186 -19.33 7.62 -10.45
CA PHE A 186 -18.97 8.54 -9.37
C PHE A 186 -18.58 9.95 -9.86
N ARG A 187 -19.03 10.34 -11.06
CA ARG A 187 -18.67 11.62 -11.68
C ARG A 187 -18.92 12.83 -10.76
N ASP A 188 -20.07 12.87 -10.08
CA ASP A 188 -20.44 14.01 -9.24
C ASP A 188 -19.58 14.07 -7.97
N ASN A 189 -19.32 12.92 -7.34
CA ASN A 189 -18.40 12.81 -6.21
C ASN A 189 -16.98 13.25 -6.60
N ASN A 190 -16.52 12.85 -7.78
CA ASN A 190 -15.22 13.26 -8.32
C ASN A 190 -15.16 14.76 -8.58
N ALA A 191 -16.19 15.34 -9.22
CA ALA A 191 -16.28 16.77 -9.48
C ALA A 191 -16.28 17.61 -8.19
N HIS A 192 -16.91 17.12 -7.12
CA HIS A 192 -16.87 17.74 -5.79
C HIS A 192 -15.50 17.64 -5.13
N LEU A 193 -14.82 16.50 -5.25
CA LEU A 193 -13.55 16.24 -4.57
C LEU A 193 -12.36 16.96 -5.22
N LEU A 194 -12.37 17.14 -6.54
CA LEU A 194 -11.29 17.79 -7.28
C LEU A 194 -10.86 19.17 -6.72
N PRO A 195 -11.76 20.16 -6.52
CA PRO A 195 -11.35 21.45 -5.96
C PRO A 195 -10.78 21.33 -4.54
N ILE A 196 -11.27 20.39 -3.73
CA ILE A 196 -10.74 20.13 -2.39
C ILE A 196 -9.30 19.61 -2.48
N MET A 197 -9.03 18.68 -3.41
CA MET A 197 -7.68 18.14 -3.63
C MET A 197 -6.71 19.17 -4.18
N LEU A 198 -7.16 20.04 -5.08
CA LEU A 198 -6.34 21.15 -5.61
C LEU A 198 -5.96 22.14 -4.51
N ASN A 199 -6.90 22.52 -3.64
CA ASN A 199 -6.60 23.39 -2.50
C ASN A 199 -5.56 22.75 -1.58
N ARG A 200 -5.69 21.46 -1.25
CA ARG A 200 -4.70 20.76 -0.43
C ARG A 200 -3.32 20.69 -1.08
N LEU A 201 -3.27 20.51 -2.39
CA LEU A 201 -2.00 20.54 -3.13
C LEU A 201 -1.34 21.92 -3.03
N TRP A 202 -2.13 23.00 -3.07
CA TRP A 202 -1.62 24.35 -2.82
C TRP A 202 -1.14 24.54 -1.39
N ASP A 203 -1.90 24.08 -0.40
CA ASP A 203 -1.50 24.13 1.01
C ASP A 203 -0.15 23.40 1.22
N LEU A 204 -0.01 22.18 0.71
CA LEU A 204 1.22 21.39 0.79
C LEU A 204 2.40 22.03 0.04
N LYS A 205 2.14 22.69 -1.09
CA LYS A 205 3.16 23.44 -1.83
C LYS A 205 3.67 24.63 -1.00
N ASP A 206 2.76 25.35 -0.35
CA ASP A 206 3.09 26.52 0.45
C ASP A 206 3.80 26.15 1.77
N GLU A 207 3.49 24.97 2.33
CA GLU A 207 4.24 24.34 3.42
C GLU A 207 5.65 23.94 2.97
N GLY A 208 5.79 23.24 1.83
CA GLY A 208 7.09 22.82 1.30
C GLY A 208 7.99 23.96 0.79
N GLY A 209 7.43 25.14 0.51
CA GLY A 209 8.17 26.35 0.15
C GLY A 209 8.84 27.07 1.32
N GLN A 210 8.58 26.65 2.56
CA GLN A 210 9.19 27.22 3.78
C GLN A 210 10.44 26.46 4.27
N ASP A 211 10.73 25.28 3.71
CA ASP A 211 11.85 24.39 4.11
C ASP A 211 13.16 24.60 3.31
N ASP A 212 13.27 25.65 2.50
CA ASP A 212 14.55 26.06 1.93
C ASP A 212 15.45 26.69 3.00
N VAL A 213 16.24 25.86 3.72
CA VAL A 213 17.70 25.99 4.01
C VAL A 213 18.12 24.91 5.02
N ALA A 214 18.70 23.80 4.55
CA ALA A 214 19.90 23.15 5.12
C ALA A 214 20.36 21.94 4.27
N PRO A 215 21.63 21.89 3.81
CA PRO A 215 22.17 20.74 3.10
C PRO A 215 22.91 19.76 4.04
N SER A 216 22.25 18.70 4.50
CA SER A 216 22.84 17.42 5.00
C SER A 216 21.68 16.55 5.48
N GLU A 217 21.51 15.25 5.19
CA GLU A 217 22.42 14.12 5.12
C GLU A 217 21.61 13.02 4.40
N THR A 218 22.24 12.21 3.52
CA THR A 218 21.69 11.01 2.84
C THR A 218 20.18 10.81 2.94
N ALA A 219 19.45 11.12 1.87
CA ALA A 219 18.01 10.92 1.72
C ALA A 219 17.59 9.48 2.11
N ARG A 220 17.31 9.26 3.40
CA ARG A 220 16.47 8.16 3.86
C ARG A 220 15.08 8.55 3.42
N VAL A 221 14.49 7.74 2.54
CA VAL A 221 13.06 7.86 2.24
C VAL A 221 12.34 7.83 3.58
N PRO A 222 11.58 8.89 3.96
CA PRO A 222 10.86 8.88 5.21
C PRO A 222 9.91 7.68 5.23
N ALA A 223 9.90 6.94 6.34
CA ALA A 223 8.96 5.83 6.50
C ALA A 223 7.54 6.37 6.39
N ARG A 224 6.67 5.68 5.64
CA ARG A 224 5.29 6.12 5.48
C ARG A 224 4.59 6.08 6.86
N PRO A 225 3.89 7.16 7.24
CA PRO A 225 3.28 7.26 8.57
C PRO A 225 2.15 6.23 8.78
N PHE A 226 1.96 5.88 10.06
CA PHE A 226 0.82 5.10 10.58
C PHE A 226 -0.26 6.03 11.13
#